data_AF-A0A4Y2R846-F1
#
_entry.id   AF-A0A4Y2R846-F1
#
_cell.length_a   1.000
_cell.length_b   1.000
_cell.length_c   1.000
_cell.angle_alpha   90.00
_cell.angle_beta   90.00
_cell.angle_gamma   90.00
#
_symmetry.space_group_name_H-M   'P 1'
#
loop_
_entity.id
_entity.type
_entity.pdbx_description
1 polymer ?
#
loop_
_entity_poly.entity_id
_entity_poly.type
_entity_poly.pdbx_seq_one_letter_code
_entity_poly.pdbx_strand_id
1 'polypeptide(L)'
;MLVLFLPEPRLATPLLATDEPLCETGKLACGNGDCIEKELFCNGLPDCSDGSDENACTVDRDPNRAPPCDQTQCVLPDCFCSPDGTQIPGRLEPSSVPQMITITFDDAVNNNNIIVYERIFKEGRNNPNGCSAKGTFFVSHKYTNYSAVQELHRKGHEIAAHSITHRNLEKYWTDASLDTWAKEMAGVRLILERFANITDNSIVAALESRRQRSIFHDGRTSFCTILPSTSLSNPPLAIHPCTSECP
;
A
#
# COMPACT_ATOMS: atom_id res chain seq x y z
N MET A 1 -15.32 36.38 30.97
CA MET A 1 -14.06 35.79 30.47
C MET A 1 -14.18 35.72 28.96
N LEU A 2 -13.56 36.66 28.23
CA LEU A 2 -13.57 36.67 26.78
C LEU A 2 -12.60 35.59 26.31
N VAL A 3 -13.10 34.56 25.61
CA VAL A 3 -12.24 33.59 24.92
C VAL A 3 -11.75 34.26 23.66
N LEU A 4 -10.49 34.70 23.65
CA LEU A 4 -9.82 35.16 22.44
C LEU A 4 -9.57 33.93 21.55
N PHE A 5 -10.34 33.80 20.47
CA PHE A 5 -9.93 32.95 19.34
C PHE A 5 -8.71 33.62 18.71
N LEU A 6 -7.51 33.13 19.05
CA LEU A 6 -6.33 33.40 18.23
C LEU A 6 -6.59 32.76 16.86
N PRO A 7 -6.51 33.49 15.73
CA PRO A 7 -6.60 32.85 14.42
C PRO A 7 -5.46 31.83 14.32
N GLU A 8 -5.75 30.62 13.82
CA GLU A 8 -4.69 29.63 13.57
C GLU A 8 -3.54 30.28 12.80
N PRO A 9 -2.28 30.03 13.20
CA PRO A 9 -1.13 30.56 12.48
C PRO A 9 -1.19 30.09 11.03
N ARG A 10 -1.05 31.02 10.08
CA ARG A 10 -0.93 30.69 8.67
C ARG A 10 0.38 29.92 8.48
N LEU A 11 0.27 28.63 8.20
CA LEU A 11 1.41 27.78 7.89
C LEU A 11 2.07 28.25 6.59
N ALA A 12 3.41 28.25 6.57
CA ALA A 12 4.18 28.62 5.38
C ALA A 12 3.92 27.60 4.27
N THR A 13 3.67 28.05 3.05
CA THR A 13 3.45 27.19 1.89
C THR A 13 4.64 27.25 0.95
N PRO A 14 4.95 26.17 0.23
CA PRO A 14 6.11 26.13 -0.65
C PRO A 14 5.90 26.93 -1.94
N LEU A 15 7.00 27.39 -2.54
CA LEU A 15 7.01 28.27 -3.71
C LEU A 15 7.05 27.47 -5.02
N LEU A 16 6.05 26.59 -5.21
CA LEU A 16 6.00 25.64 -6.33
C LEU A 16 5.45 26.23 -7.64
N ALA A 17 4.69 27.33 -7.57
CA ALA A 17 4.05 27.97 -8.73
C ALA A 17 4.69 29.34 -8.98
N THR A 18 5.80 29.33 -9.73
CA THR A 18 6.55 30.53 -10.13
C THR A 18 6.71 30.56 -11.65
N ASP A 19 6.81 31.76 -12.24
CA ASP A 19 6.94 31.95 -13.69
C ASP A 19 8.27 31.38 -14.24
N GLU A 20 9.30 31.31 -13.38
CA GLU A 20 10.59 30.68 -13.67
C GLU A 20 10.96 29.70 -12.54
N PRO A 21 11.56 28.54 -12.86
CA PRO A 21 11.94 27.56 -11.84
C PRO A 21 13.02 28.15 -10.92
N LEU A 22 12.67 28.33 -9.64
CA LEU A 22 13.59 28.84 -8.61
C LEU A 22 14.74 27.87 -8.29
N CYS A 23 14.51 26.57 -8.49
CA CYS A 23 15.43 25.50 -8.14
C CYS A 23 15.82 24.67 -9.38
N GLU A 24 16.96 23.97 -9.28
CA GLU A 24 17.42 23.02 -10.29
C GLU A 24 16.43 21.86 -10.49
N THR A 25 16.52 21.18 -11.63
CA THR A 25 15.71 19.97 -11.91
C THR A 25 15.91 18.93 -10.81
N GLY A 26 14.82 18.45 -10.21
CA GLY A 26 14.85 17.49 -9.09
C GLY A 26 14.68 18.14 -7.72
N LYS A 27 14.81 19.46 -7.60
CA LYS A 27 14.61 20.21 -6.35
C LYS A 27 13.35 21.07 -6.40
N LEU A 28 12.80 21.34 -5.23
CA LEU A 28 11.61 22.15 -5.03
C LEU A 28 11.87 23.23 -3.98
N ALA A 29 11.22 24.39 -4.16
CA ALA A 29 11.43 25.57 -3.34
C ALA A 29 10.52 25.57 -2.10
N CYS A 30 11.14 25.67 -0.91
CA CYS A 30 10.49 25.98 0.35
C CYS A 30 9.85 27.39 0.33
N GLY A 31 8.98 27.68 1.30
CA GLY A 31 8.33 28.98 1.49
C GLY A 31 9.30 30.13 1.75
N ASN A 32 10.47 29.82 2.31
CA ASN A 32 11.56 30.76 2.55
C ASN A 32 12.52 30.91 1.35
N GLY A 33 12.34 30.13 0.28
CA GLY A 33 13.20 30.14 -0.91
C GLY A 33 14.36 29.15 -0.89
N ASP A 34 14.53 28.35 0.18
CA ASP A 34 15.51 27.26 0.18
C ASP A 34 15.09 26.16 -0.82
N CYS A 35 16.07 25.52 -1.46
CA CYS A 35 15.82 24.41 -2.39
C CYS A 35 16.21 23.09 -1.74
N ILE A 36 15.25 22.16 -1.61
CA ILE A 36 15.47 20.80 -1.13
C ILE A 36 15.05 19.78 -2.20
N GLU A 37 15.48 18.52 -2.05
CA GLU A 37 15.14 17.46 -3.00
C GLU A 37 13.63 17.19 -3.03
N LYS A 38 13.09 16.89 -4.21
CA LYS A 38 11.66 16.67 -4.41
C LYS A 38 11.10 15.57 -3.51
N GLU A 39 11.87 14.52 -3.25
CA GLU A 39 11.49 13.38 -2.42
C GLU A 39 11.36 13.72 -0.93
N LEU A 40 11.87 14.89 -0.51
CA LEU A 40 11.75 15.38 0.86
C LEU A 40 10.43 16.11 1.11
N PHE A 41 9.71 16.51 0.07
CA PHE A 41 8.39 17.09 0.22
C PHE A 41 7.35 16.04 0.63
N CYS A 42 6.53 16.36 1.63
CA CYS A 42 5.45 15.51 2.12
C CYS A 42 5.91 14.14 2.62
N ASN A 43 7.10 14.08 3.19
CA ASN A 43 7.70 12.87 3.74
C ASN A 43 7.39 12.68 5.25
N GLY A 44 6.69 13.63 5.88
CA GLY A 44 6.33 13.63 7.30
C GLY A 44 7.38 14.22 8.25
N LEU A 45 8.49 14.74 7.73
CA LEU A 45 9.57 15.37 8.48
C LEU A 45 9.77 16.80 7.95
N PRO A 46 9.85 17.83 8.82
CA PRO A 46 10.14 19.18 8.37
C PRO A 46 11.62 19.29 7.96
N ASP A 47 11.86 19.29 6.65
CA ASP A 47 13.17 19.44 6.04
C ASP A 47 13.43 20.90 5.64
N CYS A 48 12.39 21.68 5.32
CA CYS A 48 12.54 23.13 5.17
C CYS A 48 12.74 23.80 6.53
N SER A 49 13.57 24.85 6.58
CA SER A 49 13.76 25.67 7.79
C SER A 49 12.47 26.29 8.33
N ASP A 50 11.48 26.51 7.45
CA ASP A 50 10.14 27.02 7.77
C ASP A 50 9.04 25.94 7.81
N GLY A 51 9.40 24.66 7.61
CA GLY A 51 8.50 23.51 7.58
C GLY A 51 7.45 23.54 6.46
N SER A 52 7.66 24.33 5.42
CA SER A 52 6.70 24.53 4.33
C SER A 52 6.50 23.31 3.43
N ASP A 53 7.49 22.43 3.37
CA ASP A 53 7.48 21.14 2.68
C ASP A 53 6.35 20.21 3.13
N GLU A 54 5.92 20.31 4.38
CA GLU A 54 4.87 19.46 4.97
C GLU A 54 3.48 20.12 4.99
N ASN A 55 3.38 21.38 4.58
CA ASN A 55 2.15 22.17 4.69
C ASN A 55 1.26 22.10 3.43
N ALA A 56 1.70 21.43 2.36
CA ALA A 56 1.01 21.34 1.08
C ALA A 56 0.69 19.90 0.63
N CYS A 57 0.52 18.96 1.56
CA CYS A 57 0.42 17.52 1.29
C CYS A 57 -1.00 17.00 1.04
N THR A 58 -1.87 17.82 0.43
CA THR A 58 -3.21 17.37 0.01
C THR A 58 -3.15 16.79 -1.39
N VAL A 59 -4.12 15.94 -1.75
CA VAL A 59 -4.21 15.31 -3.09
C VAL A 59 -4.05 16.32 -4.23
N ASP A 60 -4.57 17.54 -4.06
CA ASP A 60 -4.52 18.58 -5.09
C ASP A 60 -3.28 19.48 -5.02
N ARG A 61 -2.52 19.48 -3.92
CA ARG A 61 -1.41 20.43 -3.68
C ARG A 61 -0.05 19.77 -3.54
N ASP A 62 -0.02 18.46 -3.36
CA ASP A 62 1.21 17.69 -3.22
C ASP A 62 2.02 17.75 -4.54
N PRO A 63 3.26 18.28 -4.53
CA PRO A 63 4.12 18.32 -5.71
C PRO A 63 4.57 16.94 -6.20
N ASN A 64 4.48 15.93 -5.33
CA ASN A 64 4.80 14.54 -5.60
C ASN A 64 3.57 13.74 -6.05
N ARG A 65 2.40 14.37 -6.22
CA ARG A 65 1.21 13.68 -6.70
C ARG A 65 1.44 13.07 -8.08
N ALA A 66 0.90 11.87 -8.28
CA ALA A 66 0.83 11.27 -9.60
C ALA A 66 -0.05 12.13 -10.53
N PRO A 67 0.26 12.22 -11.83
CA PRO A 67 -0.62 12.86 -12.78
C PRO A 67 -1.97 12.12 -12.86
N PRO A 68 -3.04 12.79 -13.32
CA PRO A 68 -4.29 12.11 -13.65
C PRO A 68 -4.04 10.94 -14.62
N CYS A 69 -4.89 9.92 -14.54
CA CYS A 69 -4.80 8.75 -15.41
C CYS A 69 -4.78 9.14 -16.90
N ASP A 70 -3.67 8.80 -17.57
CA ASP A 70 -3.54 8.86 -19.02
C ASP A 70 -3.56 7.43 -19.59
N GLN A 71 -4.68 7.05 -20.22
CA GLN A 71 -4.86 5.72 -20.80
C GLN A 71 -3.95 5.44 -22.02
N THR A 72 -3.28 6.45 -22.57
CA THR A 72 -2.32 6.26 -23.67
C THR A 72 -0.93 5.88 -23.18
N GLN A 73 -0.58 6.28 -21.96
CA GLN A 73 0.68 5.95 -21.31
C GLN A 73 0.56 4.72 -20.40
N CYS A 74 -0.59 4.56 -19.74
CA CYS A 74 -0.85 3.45 -18.82
C CYS A 74 -1.56 2.30 -19.55
N VAL A 75 -0.76 1.32 -20.00
CA VAL A 75 -1.24 0.18 -20.79
C VAL A 75 -0.92 -1.16 -20.12
N LEU A 76 -1.84 -2.12 -20.28
CA LEU A 76 -1.69 -3.48 -19.77
C LEU A 76 -0.51 -4.20 -20.46
N PRO A 77 0.17 -5.15 -19.78
CA PRO A 77 -0.12 -5.66 -18.43
C PRO A 77 0.48 -4.83 -17.29
N ASP A 78 1.42 -3.93 -17.60
CA ASP A 78 2.24 -3.26 -16.60
C ASP A 78 1.50 -2.12 -15.88
N CYS A 79 0.51 -1.51 -16.53
CA CYS A 79 -0.25 -0.42 -15.96
C CYS A 79 -1.74 -0.50 -16.33
N PHE A 80 -2.59 -0.26 -15.34
CA PHE A 80 -4.02 -0.06 -15.54
C PHE A 80 -4.49 1.15 -14.74
N CYS A 81 -5.25 2.03 -15.39
CA CYS A 81 -5.95 3.12 -14.72
C CYS A 81 -7.26 3.46 -15.42
N SER A 82 -8.19 4.03 -14.66
CA SER A 82 -9.34 4.73 -15.22
C SER A 82 -9.54 6.06 -14.50
N PRO A 83 -10.06 7.11 -15.17
CA PRO A 83 -10.23 8.43 -14.59
C PRO A 83 -11.03 8.45 -13.28
N ASP A 84 -11.96 7.52 -13.13
CA ASP A 84 -12.90 7.37 -12.02
C ASP A 84 -12.67 6.09 -11.20
N GLY A 85 -11.73 5.25 -11.61
CA GLY A 85 -11.46 3.93 -11.05
C GLY A 85 -12.55 2.87 -11.27
N THR A 86 -13.60 3.09 -12.08
CA THR A 86 -14.72 2.13 -12.24
C THR A 86 -14.68 1.28 -13.50
N GLN A 87 -13.82 1.62 -14.47
CA GLN A 87 -13.78 0.90 -15.74
C GLN A 87 -13.20 -0.51 -15.56
N ILE A 88 -13.78 -1.46 -16.28
CA ILE A 88 -13.31 -2.85 -16.31
C ILE A 88 -12.04 -2.93 -17.17
N PRO A 89 -10.96 -3.60 -16.70
CA PRO A 89 -9.78 -3.87 -17.51
C PRO A 89 -10.11 -4.55 -18.84
N GLY A 90 -9.49 -4.08 -19.92
CA GLY A 90 -9.78 -4.58 -21.28
C GLY A 90 -11.13 -4.18 -21.86
N ARG A 91 -11.92 -3.33 -21.16
CA ARG A 91 -13.25 -2.86 -21.58
C ARG A 91 -14.22 -4.00 -21.89
N LEU A 92 -14.16 -5.06 -21.09
CA LEU A 92 -15.05 -6.20 -21.20
C LEU A 92 -16.46 -5.85 -20.72
N GLU A 93 -17.46 -6.52 -21.28
CA GLU A 93 -18.84 -6.39 -20.81
C GLU A 93 -18.98 -6.96 -19.40
N PRO A 94 -19.66 -6.28 -18.46
CA PRO A 94 -19.78 -6.75 -17.07
C PRO A 94 -20.31 -8.18 -16.92
N SER A 95 -21.18 -8.62 -17.82
CA SER A 95 -21.75 -9.97 -17.84
C SER A 95 -20.73 -11.07 -18.19
N SER A 96 -19.61 -10.69 -18.80
CA SER A 96 -18.52 -11.60 -19.19
C SER A 96 -17.37 -11.64 -18.18
N VAL A 97 -17.35 -10.73 -17.20
CA VAL A 97 -16.28 -10.62 -16.21
C VAL A 97 -16.55 -11.58 -15.05
N PRO A 98 -15.61 -12.47 -14.71
CA PRO A 98 -15.71 -13.29 -13.51
C PRO A 98 -15.72 -12.41 -12.25
N GLN A 99 -16.71 -12.60 -11.38
CA GLN A 99 -16.69 -11.97 -10.07
C GLN A 99 -15.58 -12.59 -9.21
N MET A 100 -14.53 -11.82 -8.94
CA MET A 100 -13.48 -12.20 -8.01
C MET A 100 -13.86 -11.84 -6.57
N ILE A 101 -13.52 -12.70 -5.61
CA ILE A 101 -13.69 -12.45 -4.18
C ILE A 101 -12.36 -12.77 -3.50
N THR A 102 -11.74 -11.76 -2.89
CA THR A 102 -10.48 -11.90 -2.16
C THR A 102 -10.78 -12.03 -0.66
N ILE A 103 -10.60 -13.23 -0.11
CA ILE A 103 -10.70 -13.46 1.34
C ILE A 103 -9.33 -13.26 1.95
N THR A 104 -9.19 -12.27 2.83
CA THR A 104 -7.93 -11.95 3.49
C THR A 104 -8.02 -12.24 4.99
N PHE A 105 -6.88 -12.62 5.58
CA PHE A 105 -6.71 -12.73 7.02
C PHE A 105 -5.47 -11.97 7.43
N ASP A 106 -5.62 -11.15 8.46
CA ASP A 106 -4.54 -10.35 9.00
C ASP A 106 -4.01 -10.99 10.28
N ASP A 107 -2.84 -10.53 10.72
CA ASP A 107 -2.14 -10.94 11.94
C ASP A 107 -1.47 -12.33 11.91
N ALA A 108 -0.99 -12.73 13.08
CA ALA A 108 -0.16 -13.91 13.27
C ALA A 108 -0.90 -15.22 13.01
N VAL A 109 -0.27 -16.11 12.24
CA VAL A 109 -0.77 -17.48 12.00
C VAL A 109 -0.22 -18.41 13.08
N ASN A 110 -1.08 -19.04 13.88
CA ASN A 110 -0.66 -19.93 14.94
C ASN A 110 -1.74 -20.97 15.29
N ASN A 111 -1.53 -21.71 16.38
CA ASN A 111 -2.41 -22.81 16.77
C ASN A 111 -3.84 -22.36 17.12
N ASN A 112 -4.05 -21.07 17.42
CA ASN A 112 -5.38 -20.55 17.76
C ASN A 112 -6.29 -20.44 16.53
N ASN A 113 -5.73 -20.15 15.35
CA ASN A 113 -6.50 -19.85 14.15
C ASN A 113 -6.33 -20.90 13.02
N ILE A 114 -5.29 -21.73 13.06
CA ILE A 114 -5.07 -22.75 12.02
C ILE A 114 -6.28 -23.68 11.81
N ILE A 115 -6.95 -24.06 12.90
CA ILE A 115 -8.16 -24.92 12.86
C ILE A 115 -9.31 -24.21 12.12
N VAL A 116 -9.40 -22.90 12.24
CA VAL A 116 -10.41 -22.09 11.53
C VAL A 116 -10.10 -22.07 10.04
N TYR A 117 -8.83 -21.84 9.66
CA TYR A 117 -8.41 -21.84 8.26
C TYR A 117 -8.65 -23.19 7.58
N GLU A 118 -8.36 -24.30 8.25
CA GLU A 118 -8.65 -25.65 7.75
C GLU A 118 -10.15 -25.88 7.54
N ARG A 119 -11.00 -25.33 8.40
CA ARG A 119 -12.46 -25.40 8.24
C ARG A 119 -12.96 -24.53 7.09
N ILE A 120 -12.35 -23.37 6.85
CA ILE A 120 -12.72 -22.43 5.78
C ILE A 120 -12.24 -22.95 4.42
N PHE A 121 -11.03 -23.50 4.34
CA PHE A 121 -10.44 -24.02 3.10
C PHE A 121 -10.46 -25.54 3.02
N LYS A 122 -11.46 -26.17 3.67
CA LYS A 122 -11.66 -27.61 3.59
C LYS A 122 -11.89 -28.05 2.14
N GLU A 123 -11.54 -29.31 1.87
CA GLU A 123 -11.82 -29.93 0.57
C GLU A 123 -13.32 -29.86 0.22
N GLY A 124 -13.60 -29.68 -1.07
CA GLY A 124 -14.95 -29.54 -1.61
C GLY A 124 -15.44 -28.09 -1.75
N ARG A 125 -14.66 -27.08 -1.32
CA ARG A 125 -14.88 -25.68 -1.69
C ARG A 125 -14.01 -25.31 -2.88
N ASN A 126 -14.54 -25.54 -4.08
CA ASN A 126 -13.82 -25.32 -5.34
C ASN A 126 -14.43 -24.16 -6.13
N ASN A 127 -13.57 -23.45 -6.85
CA ASN A 127 -13.94 -22.46 -7.85
C ASN A 127 -14.54 -23.14 -9.09
N PRO A 128 -15.21 -22.40 -9.99
CA PRO A 128 -15.78 -22.97 -11.23
C PRO A 128 -14.78 -23.68 -12.13
N ASN A 129 -13.49 -23.37 -12.01
CA ASN A 129 -12.40 -24.04 -12.72
C ASN A 129 -11.95 -25.37 -12.07
N GLY A 130 -12.57 -25.78 -10.96
CA GLY A 130 -12.25 -27.02 -10.23
C GLY A 130 -11.13 -26.88 -9.18
N CYS A 131 -10.40 -25.78 -9.15
CA CYS A 131 -9.37 -25.53 -8.14
C CYS A 131 -9.97 -25.23 -6.77
N SER A 132 -9.33 -25.64 -5.67
CA SER A 132 -9.77 -25.26 -4.33
C SER A 132 -9.68 -23.74 -4.13
N ALA A 133 -10.66 -23.19 -3.41
CA ALA A 133 -10.69 -21.78 -3.05
C ALA A 133 -9.43 -21.40 -2.27
N LYS A 134 -8.90 -20.20 -2.55
CA LYS A 134 -7.69 -19.66 -1.93
C LYS A 134 -8.01 -18.40 -1.14
N GLY A 135 -7.03 -17.98 -0.34
CA GLY A 135 -7.10 -16.78 0.47
C GLY A 135 -5.70 -16.21 0.62
N THR A 136 -5.63 -14.97 1.06
CA THR A 136 -4.40 -14.21 1.23
C THR A 136 -4.18 -13.94 2.72
N PHE A 137 -2.99 -14.24 3.23
CA PHE A 137 -2.65 -14.09 4.64
C PHE A 137 -1.61 -12.99 4.81
N PHE A 138 -2.02 -11.86 5.39
CA PHE A 138 -1.15 -10.76 5.77
C PHE A 138 -0.54 -11.04 7.15
N VAL A 139 0.62 -11.70 7.15
CA VAL A 139 1.22 -12.29 8.35
C VAL A 139 2.14 -11.31 9.06
N SER A 140 1.87 -11.08 10.35
CA SER A 140 2.77 -10.35 11.25
C SER A 140 3.74 -11.30 11.97
N HIS A 141 4.93 -10.84 12.34
CA HIS A 141 5.95 -11.74 12.92
C HIS A 141 5.52 -12.31 14.29
N LYS A 142 5.05 -11.45 15.19
CA LYS A 142 4.92 -11.78 16.61
C LYS A 142 3.94 -12.92 16.83
N TYR A 143 4.38 -14.00 17.49
CA TYR A 143 3.60 -15.21 17.78
C TYR A 143 3.20 -16.06 16.55
N THR A 144 3.79 -15.83 15.38
CA THR A 144 3.56 -16.66 14.19
C THR A 144 4.31 -17.98 14.27
N ASN A 145 3.62 -19.07 13.93
CA ASN A 145 4.17 -20.38 13.68
C ASN A 145 4.51 -20.52 12.19
N TYR A 146 5.79 -20.37 11.84
CA TYR A 146 6.23 -20.39 10.45
C TYR A 146 6.06 -21.75 9.75
N SER A 147 6.00 -22.86 10.48
CA SER A 147 5.65 -24.16 9.87
C SER A 147 4.20 -24.20 9.40
N ALA A 148 3.29 -23.53 10.13
CA ALA A 148 1.90 -23.39 9.70
C ALA A 148 1.78 -22.45 8.48
N VAL A 149 2.57 -21.36 8.46
CA VAL A 149 2.66 -20.46 7.29
C VAL A 149 3.16 -21.22 6.06
N GLN A 150 4.22 -22.02 6.22
CA GLN A 150 4.76 -22.86 5.14
C GLN A 150 3.69 -23.81 4.59
N GLU A 151 2.89 -24.44 5.47
CA GLU A 151 1.84 -25.35 5.04
C GLU A 151 0.69 -24.62 4.32
N LEU A 152 0.33 -23.40 4.75
CA LEU A 152 -0.63 -22.56 4.03
C LEU A 152 -0.13 -22.21 2.63
N HIS A 153 1.13 -21.79 2.50
CA HIS A 153 1.78 -21.53 1.21
C HIS A 153 1.80 -22.77 0.32
N ARG A 154 2.19 -23.93 0.88
CA ARG A 154 2.21 -25.22 0.16
C ARG A 154 0.82 -25.63 -0.34
N LYS A 155 -0.24 -25.27 0.37
CA LYS A 155 -1.64 -25.47 -0.06
C LYS A 155 -2.09 -24.48 -1.14
N GLY A 156 -1.24 -23.54 -1.53
CA GLY A 156 -1.47 -22.55 -2.58
C GLY A 156 -2.15 -21.27 -2.09
N HIS A 157 -2.18 -21.02 -0.78
CA HIS A 157 -2.61 -19.72 -0.26
C HIS A 157 -1.52 -18.68 -0.43
N GLU A 158 -1.91 -17.44 -0.67
CA GLU A 158 -0.96 -16.34 -0.78
C GLU A 158 -0.48 -15.91 0.62
N ILE A 159 0.82 -15.70 0.77
CA ILE A 159 1.43 -15.17 1.98
C ILE A 159 1.97 -13.76 1.68
N ALA A 160 1.54 -12.82 2.51
CA ALA A 160 1.85 -11.40 2.40
C ALA A 160 2.42 -10.86 3.71
N ALA A 161 3.18 -9.77 3.61
CA ALA A 161 3.86 -9.12 4.72
C ALA A 161 2.91 -8.19 5.52
N HIS A 162 2.92 -8.31 6.86
CA HIS A 162 2.15 -7.43 7.74
C HIS A 162 2.94 -6.95 8.97
N SER A 163 4.10 -6.34 8.70
CA SER A 163 5.07 -5.83 9.68
C SER A 163 5.66 -6.87 10.65
N ILE A 164 6.77 -6.51 11.28
CA ILE A 164 7.37 -7.31 12.35
C ILE A 164 6.63 -7.05 13.66
N THR A 165 6.54 -5.78 14.04
CA THR A 165 6.14 -5.42 15.40
C THR A 165 4.64 -5.34 15.60
N HIS A 166 3.89 -5.09 14.52
CA HIS A 166 2.44 -4.86 14.54
C HIS A 166 2.02 -3.94 15.71
N ARG A 167 2.70 -2.80 15.83
CA ARG A 167 2.44 -1.83 16.91
C ARG A 167 1.02 -1.30 16.82
N ASN A 168 0.30 -1.32 17.93
CA ASN A 168 -1.07 -0.83 18.03
C ASN A 168 -1.20 0.70 17.96
N LEU A 169 -0.09 1.44 18.09
CA LEU A 169 -0.11 2.90 18.10
C LEU A 169 -0.15 3.41 16.66
N GLU A 170 -1.30 3.88 16.17
CA GLU A 170 -1.45 4.42 14.80
C GLU A 170 -0.45 5.53 14.47
N LYS A 171 -0.13 6.37 15.47
CA LYS A 171 0.86 7.45 15.33
C LYS A 171 2.24 6.92 14.96
N TYR A 172 2.62 5.73 15.44
CA TYR A 172 3.89 5.11 15.07
C TYR A 172 3.99 4.89 13.57
N TRP A 173 2.92 4.40 12.93
CA TRP A 173 2.91 4.14 11.49
C TRP A 173 2.78 5.44 10.68
N THR A 174 1.98 6.38 11.18
CA THR A 174 1.71 7.66 10.53
C THR A 174 2.93 8.58 10.46
N ASP A 175 3.79 8.50 11.49
CA ASP A 175 5.01 9.32 11.63
C ASP A 175 6.29 8.51 11.37
N ALA A 176 6.18 7.25 10.94
CA ALA A 176 7.34 6.40 10.72
C ALA A 176 8.18 6.87 9.52
N SER A 177 9.50 6.89 9.70
CA SER A 177 10.44 7.18 8.63
C SER A 177 10.47 6.07 7.57
N LEU A 178 10.98 6.41 6.39
CA LEU A 178 11.29 5.47 5.30
C LEU A 178 12.04 4.23 5.79
N ASP A 179 13.11 4.44 6.57
CA ASP A 179 13.93 3.36 7.15
C ASP A 179 13.14 2.48 8.13
N THR A 180 12.25 3.08 8.93
CA THR A 180 11.41 2.33 9.88
C THR A 180 10.47 1.38 9.14
N TRP A 181 9.81 1.87 8.11
CA TRP A 181 8.93 1.06 7.27
C TRP A 181 9.67 -0.01 6.48
N ALA A 182 10.85 0.30 5.93
CA ALA A 182 11.70 -0.68 5.28
C ALA A 182 12.05 -1.82 6.24
N LYS A 183 12.45 -1.49 7.48
CA LYS A 183 12.74 -2.48 8.53
C LYS A 183 11.52 -3.33 8.90
N GLU A 184 10.34 -2.75 8.96
CA GLU A 184 9.11 -3.47 9.30
C GLU A 184 8.63 -4.39 8.15
N MET A 185 8.52 -3.87 6.93
CA MET A 185 7.91 -4.61 5.82
C MET A 185 8.91 -5.47 5.03
N ALA A 186 10.10 -4.96 4.69
CA ALA A 186 11.13 -5.82 4.10
C ALA A 186 11.61 -6.86 5.12
N GLY A 187 11.71 -6.45 6.39
CA GLY A 187 12.14 -7.34 7.45
C GLY A 187 11.19 -8.51 7.66
N VAL A 188 9.87 -8.29 7.73
CA VAL A 188 8.93 -9.42 7.86
C VAL A 188 8.93 -10.33 6.63
N ARG A 189 9.10 -9.78 5.41
CA ARG A 189 9.27 -10.60 4.20
C ARG A 189 10.47 -11.54 4.32
N LEU A 190 11.64 -11.01 4.70
CA LEU A 190 12.85 -11.83 4.90
C LEU A 190 12.67 -12.89 5.99
N ILE A 191 11.94 -12.57 7.06
CA ILE A 191 11.61 -13.53 8.12
C ILE A 191 10.71 -14.63 7.57
N LEU A 192 9.67 -14.30 6.79
CA LEU A 192 8.78 -15.28 6.17
C LEU A 192 9.54 -16.19 5.19
N GLU A 193 10.34 -15.62 4.27
CA GLU A 193 11.18 -16.38 3.33
C GLU A 193 12.11 -17.35 4.08
N ARG A 194 12.77 -16.87 5.14
CA ARG A 194 13.75 -17.65 5.90
C ARG A 194 13.12 -18.74 6.77
N PHE A 195 12.09 -18.41 7.54
CA PHE A 195 11.55 -19.31 8.57
C PHE A 195 10.39 -20.17 8.07
N ALA A 196 9.63 -19.72 7.05
CA ALA A 196 8.65 -20.56 6.35
C ALA A 196 9.24 -21.26 5.11
N ASN A 197 10.51 -20.99 4.77
CA ASN A 197 11.23 -21.61 3.65
C ASN A 197 10.49 -21.44 2.31
N ILE A 198 10.08 -20.21 2.01
CA ILE A 198 9.45 -19.81 0.76
C ILE A 198 10.52 -19.16 -0.11
N THR A 199 10.84 -19.77 -1.27
CA THR A 199 12.01 -19.37 -2.10
C THR A 199 11.66 -19.07 -3.55
N ASP A 200 10.38 -19.08 -3.90
CA ASP A 200 9.84 -18.79 -5.24
C ASP A 200 9.56 -17.29 -5.46
N ASN A 201 9.97 -16.44 -4.52
CA ASN A 201 9.73 -15.01 -4.50
C ASN A 201 8.23 -14.64 -4.53
N SER A 202 7.34 -15.52 -4.06
CA SER A 202 5.90 -15.26 -4.10
C SER A 202 5.40 -14.26 -3.05
N ILE A 203 6.22 -13.85 -2.09
CA ILE A 203 5.85 -12.88 -1.04
C ILE A 203 6.04 -11.47 -1.61
N VAL A 204 5.07 -11.05 -2.42
CA VAL A 204 5.09 -9.77 -3.14
C VAL A 204 4.21 -8.71 -2.50
N ALA A 205 3.17 -9.11 -1.77
CA ALA A 205 2.21 -8.19 -1.17
C ALA A 205 2.60 -7.76 0.24
N ALA A 206 2.37 -6.48 0.55
CA ALA A 206 2.47 -5.92 1.89
C ALA A 206 1.25 -5.04 2.18
N LEU A 207 0.72 -5.13 3.41
CA LEU A 207 -0.39 -4.27 3.86
C LEU A 207 0.17 -2.95 4.44
N GLU A 208 -0.31 -1.80 3.95
CA GLU A 208 0.25 -0.47 4.25
C GLU A 208 -0.83 0.62 4.46
N SER A 209 -0.45 1.75 5.06
CA SER A 209 -1.24 3.00 5.13
C SER A 209 -0.67 4.05 4.17
N ARG A 210 -1.51 4.98 3.68
CA ARG A 210 -1.35 5.85 2.48
C ARG A 210 -0.02 6.58 2.26
N ARG A 211 0.80 6.81 3.28
CA ARG A 211 1.87 7.82 3.24
C ARG A 211 3.18 7.35 2.60
N GLN A 212 3.36 6.06 2.31
CA GLN A 212 4.70 5.51 2.08
C GLN A 212 4.82 4.64 0.81
N ARG A 213 4.14 5.04 -0.28
CA ARG A 213 4.32 4.42 -1.62
C ARG A 213 5.75 4.48 -2.16
N SER A 214 6.56 5.47 -1.73
CA SER A 214 7.94 5.64 -2.19
C SER A 214 8.91 4.57 -1.67
N ILE A 215 8.52 3.76 -0.68
CA ILE A 215 9.44 2.89 0.06
C ILE A 215 9.90 1.66 -0.73
N PHE A 216 9.09 1.12 -1.64
CA PHE A 216 9.41 -0.15 -2.32
C PHE A 216 9.36 -0.08 -3.84
N HIS A 217 9.97 0.96 -4.42
CA HIS A 217 10.45 0.93 -5.80
C HIS A 217 11.68 0.01 -5.99
N ASP A 218 11.74 -1.17 -5.34
CA ASP A 218 12.73 -2.24 -5.65
C ASP A 218 12.26 -3.15 -6.80
N GLY A 219 11.13 -2.82 -7.45
CA GLY A 219 10.60 -3.56 -8.60
C GLY A 219 10.15 -4.99 -8.31
N ARG A 220 10.16 -5.43 -7.05
CA ARG A 220 9.83 -6.81 -6.62
C ARG A 220 8.61 -6.91 -5.71
N THR A 221 8.28 -5.85 -4.98
CA THR A 221 7.12 -5.82 -4.07
C THR A 221 5.93 -5.21 -4.81
N SER A 222 4.84 -5.96 -4.94
CA SER A 222 3.57 -5.45 -5.47
C SER A 222 2.70 -5.00 -4.31
N PHE A 223 2.43 -3.71 -4.20
CA PHE A 223 1.69 -3.18 -3.06
C PHE A 223 0.21 -3.49 -3.13
N CYS A 224 -0.30 -4.18 -2.12
CA CYS A 224 -1.72 -4.30 -1.87
C CYS A 224 -2.12 -3.39 -0.71
N THR A 225 -2.20 -2.11 -1.03
CA THR A 225 -2.84 -1.17 -0.13
C THR A 225 -4.34 -1.39 -0.23
N ILE A 226 -4.94 -2.01 0.80
CA ILE A 226 -6.40 -1.94 1.00
C ILE A 226 -6.70 -0.51 1.49
N LEU A 227 -6.53 0.47 0.61
CA LEU A 227 -7.04 1.80 0.89
C LEU A 227 -8.56 1.70 0.78
N PRO A 228 -9.30 1.89 1.89
CA PRO A 228 -10.74 2.05 1.74
C PRO A 228 -10.96 3.25 0.81
N SER A 229 -11.82 3.07 -0.19
CA SER A 229 -12.29 4.21 -0.97
C SER A 229 -12.91 5.20 0.01
N THR A 230 -12.57 6.48 -0.11
CA THR A 230 -13.05 7.53 0.80
C THR A 230 -14.57 7.73 0.69
N SER A 231 -15.19 7.17 -0.35
CA SER A 231 -16.63 7.10 -0.54
C SER A 231 -17.06 5.66 -0.83
N LEU A 232 -18.20 5.27 -0.27
CA LEU A 232 -18.96 4.10 -0.73
C LEU A 232 -19.51 4.44 -2.13
N SER A 233 -18.88 3.90 -3.18
CA SER A 233 -19.25 4.15 -4.57
C SER A 233 -20.10 3.01 -5.16
N ASN A 234 -20.96 3.38 -6.11
CA ASN A 234 -21.69 2.43 -6.94
C ASN A 234 -21.66 2.93 -8.39
N PRO A 235 -20.96 2.26 -9.32
CA PRO A 235 -20.26 0.97 -9.15
C PRO A 235 -19.04 1.06 -8.22
N PRO A 236 -18.63 -0.06 -7.58
CA PRO A 236 -17.40 -0.11 -6.81
C PRO A 236 -16.19 0.12 -7.73
N LEU A 237 -15.09 0.59 -7.14
CA LEU A 237 -13.83 0.74 -7.89
C LEU A 237 -13.34 -0.64 -8.36
N ALA A 238 -12.80 -0.70 -9.57
CA ALA A 238 -12.13 -1.87 -10.10
C ALA A 238 -10.89 -2.15 -9.24
N ILE A 239 -10.94 -3.24 -8.47
CA ILE A 239 -9.83 -3.70 -7.66
C ILE A 239 -8.86 -4.41 -8.62
N HIS A 240 -7.61 -3.94 -8.68
CA HIS A 240 -6.52 -4.74 -9.23
C HIS A 240 -5.97 -5.59 -8.08
N PRO A 241 -6.31 -6.89 -7.99
CA PRO A 241 -5.74 -7.74 -6.96
C PRO A 241 -4.23 -7.84 -7.20
N CYS A 242 -3.43 -7.59 -6.16
CA CYS A 242 -1.97 -7.76 -6.19
C CYS A 242 -1.64 -9.24 -5.97
N THR A 243 -2.39 -10.11 -6.62
CA THR A 243 -2.20 -11.55 -6.53
C THR A 243 -1.19 -11.94 -7.60
N SER A 244 -0.20 -12.76 -7.22
CA SER A 244 0.49 -13.59 -8.21
C SER A 244 -0.55 -14.50 -8.86
N GLU A 245 -0.56 -14.57 -10.20
CA GLU A 245 -1.34 -15.57 -10.92
C GLU A 245 -0.98 -16.97 -10.39
N CYS A 246 -1.96 -17.87 -10.28
CA CYS A 246 -1.70 -19.23 -9.82
C CYS A 246 -0.63 -19.90 -10.72
N PRO A 247 0.36 -20.61 -10.13
CA PRO A 247 1.17 -21.56 -10.88
C PRO A 247 0.35 -22.76 -11.38
#